data_AF-A0A968CPV6-F1
#
_entry.id   AF-A0A968CPV6-F1
#
_cell.length_a   1.000
_cell.length_b   1.000
_cell.length_c   1.000
_cell.angle_alpha   90.00
_cell.angle_beta   90.00
_cell.angle_gamma   90.00
#
_symmetry.space_group_name_H-M   'P 1'
#
loop_
_entity.id
_entity.type
_entity.pdbx_description
1 polymer ?
#
loop_
_entity_poly.entity_id
_entity_poly.type
_entity_poly.pdbx_seq_one_letter_code
_entity_poly.pdbx_strand_id
1 'polypeptide(L)'
;QRLIQLGLPVPPAIVIPVSVTPSHDDLASALDLLPPGPLAVRSGAAVSLPGAYDTVLDVDPVDVGDAVAAVRASAGTRRALAVARALGLDAVPPTAVLVQSMVDTTGDEASAAGAATSVDPVTGDAGLHGSVAWRARGDAVMGGSVPVEPIEELGRLPAVLERLDADVARLHDELGGPLEVEFGVESGVLWYLQLRRLETPPPVGDGGHPAMRLLGRGRPASAGFGVGELHTDVDTA
;
A
#
# COMPACT_ATOMS: atom_id res chain seq x y z
N GLN A 1 13.48 1.38 -3.45
CA GLN A 1 14.83 0.76 -3.59
C GLN A 1 14.81 -0.76 -3.35
N ARG A 2 14.12 -1.28 -2.31
CA ARG A 2 14.04 -2.73 -2.04
C ARG A 2 13.35 -3.54 -3.15
N LEU A 3 12.20 -3.09 -3.67
CA LEU A 3 11.50 -3.78 -4.77
C LEU A 3 12.39 -3.95 -6.03
N ILE A 4 13.14 -2.90 -6.40
CA ILE A 4 14.09 -2.94 -7.53
C ILE A 4 15.22 -3.94 -7.26
N GLN A 5 15.77 -3.96 -6.03
CA GLN A 5 16.79 -4.92 -5.63
C GLN A 5 16.29 -6.37 -5.66
N LEU A 6 14.97 -6.57 -5.48
CA LEU A 6 14.29 -7.87 -5.56
C LEU A 6 13.91 -8.27 -7.00
N GLY A 7 14.35 -7.50 -8.01
CA GLY A 7 14.11 -7.79 -9.42
C GLY A 7 12.69 -7.53 -9.89
N LEU A 8 11.87 -6.82 -9.11
CA LEU A 8 10.48 -6.52 -9.45
C LEU A 8 10.39 -5.29 -10.36
N PRO A 9 9.44 -5.23 -11.30
CA PRO A 9 9.18 -4.06 -12.10
C PRO A 9 8.51 -3.01 -11.23
N VAL A 10 9.18 -1.88 -11.09
CA VAL A 10 8.72 -0.76 -10.28
C VAL A 10 8.64 0.44 -11.20
N PRO A 11 7.59 1.26 -11.11
CA PRO A 11 7.50 2.48 -11.91
C PRO A 11 8.73 3.37 -11.66
N PRO A 12 9.27 4.03 -12.70
CA PRO A 12 10.43 4.92 -12.57
C PRO A 12 10.24 5.92 -11.44
N ALA A 13 11.30 6.16 -10.66
CA ALA A 13 11.22 7.03 -9.51
C ALA A 13 12.56 7.66 -9.17
N ILE A 14 12.49 8.83 -8.54
CA ILE A 14 13.62 9.48 -7.87
C ILE A 14 13.40 9.49 -6.36
N VAL A 15 14.49 9.42 -5.61
CA VAL A 15 14.47 9.50 -4.15
C VAL A 15 15.14 10.79 -3.74
N ILE A 16 14.45 11.61 -2.95
CA ILE A 16 14.99 12.79 -2.30
C ILE A 16 15.37 12.38 -0.87
N PRO A 17 16.66 12.24 -0.53
CA PRO A 17 17.10 11.83 0.79
C PRO A 17 16.68 12.82 1.87
N VAL A 18 16.60 12.33 3.11
CA VAL A 18 16.30 13.14 4.31
C VAL A 18 17.23 14.36 4.43
N SER A 19 18.51 14.18 4.13
CA SER A 19 19.55 15.20 4.29
C SER A 19 19.60 16.23 3.15
N VAL A 20 18.75 16.10 2.14
CA VAL A 20 18.78 16.95 0.94
C VAL A 20 17.54 17.82 0.90
N THR A 21 17.72 19.11 0.63
CA THR A 21 16.65 20.02 0.23
C THR A 21 16.97 20.46 -1.19
N PRO A 22 16.33 19.88 -2.22
CA PRO A 22 16.67 20.19 -3.61
C PRO A 22 16.30 21.62 -3.93
N SER A 23 17.11 22.29 -4.75
CA SER A 23 16.68 23.52 -5.41
C SER A 23 15.63 23.20 -6.49
N HIS A 24 14.96 24.22 -7.01
CA HIS A 24 14.04 24.05 -8.14
C HIS A 24 14.75 23.45 -9.37
N ASP A 25 15.97 23.90 -9.67
CA ASP A 25 16.74 23.43 -10.82
C ASP A 25 17.22 21.97 -10.65
N ASP A 26 17.64 21.60 -9.42
CA ASP A 26 18.01 20.22 -9.10
C ASP A 26 16.81 19.28 -9.29
N LEU A 27 15.64 19.72 -8.83
CA LEU A 27 14.41 18.94 -8.93
C LEU A 27 13.98 18.79 -10.39
N ALA A 28 13.97 19.88 -11.16
CA ALA A 28 13.65 19.84 -12.59
C ALA A 28 14.57 18.87 -13.35
N SER A 29 15.88 18.97 -13.12
CA SER A 29 16.87 18.08 -13.76
C SER A 29 16.68 16.61 -13.38
N ALA A 30 16.26 16.33 -12.14
CA ALA A 30 15.97 14.97 -11.71
C ALA A 30 14.65 14.43 -12.30
N LEU A 31 13.65 15.30 -12.48
CA LEU A 31 12.36 14.94 -13.07
C LEU A 31 12.46 14.64 -14.56
N ASP A 32 13.41 15.26 -15.29
CA ASP A 32 13.69 14.96 -16.70
C ASP A 32 14.15 13.50 -16.94
N LEU A 33 14.54 12.77 -15.88
CA LEU A 33 14.88 11.35 -15.94
C LEU A 33 13.64 10.44 -15.91
N LEU A 34 12.47 10.98 -15.58
CA LEU A 34 11.22 10.24 -15.50
C LEU A 34 10.45 10.36 -16.82
N PRO A 35 9.68 9.32 -17.22
CA PRO A 35 8.72 9.46 -18.31
C PRO A 35 7.75 10.61 -18.07
N PRO A 36 7.28 11.28 -19.14
CA PRO A 36 6.29 12.34 -19.00
C PRO A 36 4.97 11.78 -18.46
N GLY A 37 4.33 12.51 -17.57
CA GLY A 37 3.06 12.13 -16.99
C GLY A 37 2.93 12.56 -15.53
N PRO A 38 1.79 12.24 -14.90
CA PRO A 38 1.57 12.55 -13.49
C PRO A 38 2.50 11.75 -12.58
N LEU A 39 2.81 12.33 -11.42
CA LEU A 39 3.71 11.77 -10.43
C LEU A 39 2.97 11.51 -9.11
N ALA A 40 3.40 10.47 -8.39
CA ALA A 40 3.08 10.23 -7.00
C ALA A 40 4.24 10.69 -6.11
N VAL A 41 3.95 11.50 -5.11
CA VAL A 41 4.90 11.98 -4.10
C VAL A 41 4.52 11.39 -2.75
N ARG A 42 5.38 10.53 -2.20
CA ARG A 42 5.10 9.78 -0.96
C ARG A 42 6.30 9.68 -0.04
N SER A 43 6.05 9.45 1.24
CA SER A 43 7.10 9.19 2.22
C SER A 43 7.83 7.87 1.95
N GLY A 44 9.15 7.88 1.88
CA GLY A 44 10.03 6.71 1.89
C GLY A 44 10.67 6.51 3.26
N ALA A 45 9.87 6.21 4.28
CA ALA A 45 10.37 6.05 5.64
C ALA A 45 11.15 4.73 5.81
N ALA A 46 12.25 4.76 6.56
CA ALA A 46 13.03 3.56 6.90
C ALA A 46 12.28 2.62 7.86
N VAL A 47 11.36 3.18 8.64
CA VAL A 47 10.43 2.46 9.52
C VAL A 47 9.03 2.60 8.92
N SER A 48 8.30 1.48 8.80
CA SER A 48 6.91 1.54 8.35
C SER A 48 6.08 2.26 9.41
N LEU A 49 5.49 3.39 9.02
CA LEU A 49 4.53 4.15 9.85
C LEU A 49 3.22 4.24 9.07
N PRO A 50 2.40 3.17 9.07
CA PRO A 50 1.20 3.11 8.26
C PRO A 50 0.27 4.28 8.55
N GLY A 51 -0.11 5.01 7.51
CA GLY A 51 -1.01 6.14 7.63
C GLY A 51 -0.47 7.30 8.49
N ALA A 52 0.85 7.41 8.71
CA ALA A 52 1.43 8.54 9.43
C ALA A 52 1.69 9.76 8.52
N TYR A 53 2.16 9.51 7.29
CA TYR A 53 2.50 10.54 6.33
C TYR A 53 1.45 10.66 5.22
N ASP A 54 1.47 11.80 4.54
CA ASP A 54 0.63 12.03 3.37
C ASP A 54 1.25 11.42 2.11
N THR A 55 0.38 11.01 1.20
CA THR A 55 0.70 10.66 -0.18
C THR A 55 -0.07 11.62 -1.08
N VAL A 56 0.63 12.27 -2.00
CA VAL A 56 0.03 13.16 -3.00
C VAL A 56 0.12 12.46 -4.35
N LEU A 57 -1.02 12.29 -5.02
CA LEU A 57 -1.12 11.65 -6.34
C LEU A 57 -1.44 12.72 -7.39
N ASP A 58 -1.24 12.38 -8.67
CA ASP A 58 -1.50 13.27 -9.82
C ASP A 58 -0.76 14.60 -9.80
N VAL A 59 0.47 14.58 -9.29
CA VAL A 59 1.30 15.77 -9.21
C VAL A 59 1.88 16.06 -10.59
N ASP A 60 1.59 17.24 -11.14
CA ASP A 60 2.27 17.75 -12.32
C ASP A 60 3.76 17.99 -11.97
N PRO A 61 4.72 17.71 -12.89
CA PRO A 61 6.13 18.00 -12.66
C PRO A 61 6.43 19.39 -12.09
N VAL A 62 5.65 20.42 -12.45
CA VAL A 62 5.84 21.80 -11.94
C VAL A 62 5.50 21.93 -10.45
N ASP A 63 4.58 21.10 -9.94
CA ASP A 63 4.06 21.16 -8.56
C ASP A 63 4.77 20.19 -7.60
N VAL A 64 5.76 19.42 -8.08
CA VAL A 64 6.49 18.43 -7.27
C VAL A 64 7.18 19.07 -6.07
N GLY A 65 7.71 20.29 -6.21
CA GLY A 65 8.36 20.99 -5.11
C GLY A 65 7.43 21.21 -3.92
N ASP A 66 6.20 21.63 -4.20
CA ASP A 66 5.16 21.87 -3.19
C ASP A 66 4.67 20.55 -2.59
N ALA A 67 4.47 19.52 -3.41
CA ALA A 67 4.10 18.19 -2.93
C ALA A 67 5.17 17.58 -2.02
N VAL A 68 6.46 17.75 -2.34
CA VAL A 68 7.58 17.32 -1.50
C VAL A 68 7.58 18.04 -0.16
N ALA A 69 7.33 19.35 -0.15
CA ALA A 69 7.21 20.13 1.07
C ALA A 69 6.03 19.68 1.94
N ALA A 70 4.87 19.42 1.32
CA ALA A 70 3.67 18.92 2.00
C ALA A 70 3.92 17.55 2.65
N VAL A 71 4.50 16.60 1.92
CA VAL A 71 4.83 15.27 2.46
C VAL A 71 5.80 15.38 3.63
N ARG A 72 6.83 16.23 3.56
CA ARG A 72 7.75 16.47 4.69
C ARG A 72 7.05 17.08 5.89
N ALA A 73 6.17 18.05 5.67
CA ALA A 73 5.40 18.69 6.74
C ALA A 73 4.43 17.71 7.44
N SER A 74 3.93 16.70 6.73
CA SER A 74 3.00 15.70 7.29
C SER A 74 3.59 14.94 8.49
N ALA A 75 4.91 14.86 8.62
CA ALA A 75 5.63 14.31 9.76
C ALA A 75 5.31 15.03 11.10
N GLY A 76 4.96 16.32 11.04
CA GLY A 76 4.63 17.13 12.21
C GLY A 76 3.15 17.05 12.64
N THR A 77 2.32 16.27 11.95
CA THR A 77 0.89 16.20 12.23
C THR A 77 0.59 15.43 13.51
N ARG A 78 -0.55 15.72 14.14
CA ARG A 78 -1.04 14.98 15.32
C ARG A 78 -1.16 13.47 15.04
N ARG A 79 -1.58 13.12 13.81
CA ARG A 79 -1.67 11.73 13.34
C ARG A 79 -0.31 11.05 13.33
N ALA A 80 0.70 11.66 12.72
CA ALA A 80 2.06 11.10 12.68
C ALA A 80 2.62 10.89 14.09
N LEU A 81 2.44 11.88 14.98
CA LEU A 81 2.85 11.78 16.39
C LEU A 81 2.12 10.67 17.14
N ALA A 82 0.82 10.47 16.90
CA ALA A 82 0.05 9.41 17.51
C ALA A 82 0.53 8.02 17.07
N VAL A 83 0.80 7.83 15.77
CA VAL A 83 1.34 6.57 15.24
C VAL A 83 2.74 6.29 15.82
N ALA A 84 3.61 7.30 15.89
CA ALA A 84 4.94 7.16 16.49
C ALA A 84 4.86 6.72 17.97
N ARG A 85 3.99 7.33 18.77
CA ARG A 85 3.77 6.95 20.17
C ARG A 85 3.20 5.54 20.32
N ALA A 86 2.24 5.16 19.47
CA ALA A 86 1.67 3.82 19.48
C ALA A 86 2.73 2.74 19.20
N LEU A 87 3.76 3.09 18.43
CA LEU A 87 4.91 2.23 18.14
C LEU A 87 6.08 2.41 19.14
N GLY A 88 5.89 3.17 20.21
CA GLY A 88 6.90 3.39 21.26
C GLY A 88 8.07 4.28 20.85
N LEU A 89 7.90 5.13 19.82
CA LEU A 89 8.94 6.06 19.36
C LEU A 89 8.83 7.41 20.08
N ASP A 90 9.98 7.95 20.49
CA ASP A 90 10.06 9.27 21.15
C ASP A 90 9.74 10.45 20.22
N ALA A 91 9.93 10.25 18.91
CA ALA A 91 9.66 11.25 17.88
C ALA A 91 9.29 10.58 16.55
N VAL A 92 8.65 11.35 15.66
CA VAL A 92 8.42 10.93 14.27
C VAL A 92 9.76 10.94 13.54
N PRO A 93 10.22 9.79 13.02
CA PRO A 93 11.45 9.72 12.25
C PRO A 93 11.40 10.63 11.02
N PRO A 94 12.51 11.23 10.60
CA PRO A 94 12.56 11.91 9.33
C PRO A 94 12.40 10.88 8.20
N THR A 95 11.75 11.29 7.10
CA THR A 95 11.49 10.42 5.96
C THR A 95 12.14 10.98 4.70
N ALA A 96 12.70 10.08 3.87
CA ALA A 96 12.98 10.44 2.49
C ALA A 96 11.65 10.69 1.75
N VAL A 97 11.70 11.34 0.60
CA VAL A 97 10.55 11.52 -0.27
C VAL A 97 10.80 10.77 -1.56
N LEU A 98 9.87 9.92 -1.96
CA LEU A 98 9.87 9.20 -3.22
C LEU A 98 8.94 9.93 -4.19
N VAL A 99 9.48 10.36 -5.32
CA VAL A 99 8.71 10.90 -6.45
C VAL A 99 8.73 9.86 -7.54
N GLN A 100 7.57 9.33 -7.90
CA GLN A 100 7.44 8.15 -8.76
C GLN A 100 6.43 8.39 -9.87
N SER A 101 6.70 7.90 -11.08
CA SER A 101 5.73 7.90 -12.17
C SER A 101 4.47 7.14 -11.78
N MET A 102 3.31 7.72 -12.07
CA MET A 102 2.04 7.05 -11.93
C MET A 102 1.92 5.88 -12.91
N VAL A 103 1.21 4.84 -12.50
CA VAL A 103 0.78 3.73 -13.36
C VAL A 103 -0.67 3.99 -13.74
N ASP A 104 -1.02 4.05 -15.02
CA ASP A 104 -2.41 4.22 -15.43
C ASP A 104 -3.20 2.91 -15.28
N THR A 105 -3.82 2.76 -14.11
CA THR A 105 -4.67 1.62 -13.80
C THR A 105 -6.12 1.79 -14.29
N THR A 106 -6.40 2.84 -15.08
CA THR A 106 -7.75 3.22 -15.53
C THR A 106 -7.95 3.19 -17.05
N GLY A 107 -6.86 3.11 -17.81
CA GLY A 107 -6.83 3.31 -19.25
C GLY A 107 -7.70 2.34 -20.06
N ASP A 108 -7.67 1.05 -19.75
CA ASP A 108 -8.36 0.02 -20.52
C ASP A 108 -8.83 -1.19 -19.69
N GLU A 109 -9.48 -2.17 -20.35
CA GLU A 109 -9.96 -3.41 -19.73
C GLU A 109 -8.84 -4.32 -19.20
N ALA A 110 -7.59 -4.08 -19.62
CA ALA A 110 -6.40 -4.77 -19.13
C ALA A 110 -5.68 -3.94 -18.05
N SER A 111 -6.34 -2.93 -17.49
CA SER A 111 -5.81 -2.05 -16.44
C SER A 111 -6.54 -2.27 -15.12
N ALA A 112 -5.78 -2.37 -14.04
CA ALA A 112 -6.30 -2.69 -12.72
C ALA A 112 -5.39 -2.22 -11.59
N ALA A 113 -5.93 -2.04 -10.39
CA ALA A 113 -5.15 -1.85 -9.16
C ALA A 113 -5.52 -2.95 -8.16
N GLY A 114 -4.59 -3.35 -7.31
CA GLY A 114 -4.86 -4.37 -6.31
C GLY A 114 -3.81 -4.50 -5.23
N ALA A 115 -4.13 -5.35 -4.25
CA ALA A 115 -3.22 -5.76 -3.20
C ALA A 115 -3.30 -7.28 -3.05
N ALA A 116 -2.15 -7.91 -2.83
CA ALA A 116 -2.05 -9.35 -2.68
C ALA A 116 -1.13 -9.72 -1.52
N THR A 117 -1.47 -10.80 -0.84
CA THR A 117 -0.75 -11.35 0.31
C THR A 117 -0.25 -12.76 -0.01
N SER A 118 0.88 -13.15 0.59
CA SER A 118 1.45 -14.50 0.44
C SER A 118 0.73 -15.58 1.26
N VAL A 119 -0.14 -15.13 2.16
CA VAL A 119 -0.99 -15.97 3.02
C VAL A 119 -2.34 -15.28 3.19
N ASP A 120 -3.39 -16.02 3.50
CA ASP A 120 -4.66 -15.44 3.93
C ASP A 120 -4.44 -14.67 5.25
N PRO A 121 -4.74 -13.36 5.32
CA PRO A 121 -4.50 -12.56 6.51
C PRO A 121 -5.42 -12.90 7.69
N VAL A 122 -6.48 -13.69 7.46
CA VAL A 122 -7.45 -14.14 8.45
C VAL A 122 -7.15 -15.56 8.91
N THR A 123 -6.96 -16.51 7.99
CA THR A 123 -6.76 -17.93 8.33
C THR A 123 -5.28 -18.33 8.46
N GLY A 124 -4.39 -17.59 7.79
CA GLY A 124 -2.98 -17.95 7.66
C GLY A 124 -2.69 -18.99 6.56
N ASP A 125 -3.70 -19.37 5.75
CA ASP A 125 -3.52 -20.35 4.67
C ASP A 125 -2.53 -19.83 3.63
N ALA A 126 -1.59 -20.67 3.22
CA ALA A 126 -0.56 -20.30 2.26
C ALA A 126 -1.12 -20.14 0.85
N GLY A 127 -0.56 -19.19 0.09
CA GLY A 127 -0.91 -18.95 -1.31
C GLY A 127 -1.26 -17.49 -1.58
N LEU A 128 -1.47 -17.16 -2.85
CA LEU A 128 -1.86 -15.83 -3.28
C LEU A 128 -3.30 -15.53 -2.87
N HIS A 129 -3.48 -14.56 -1.99
CA HIS A 129 -4.79 -14.03 -1.59
C HIS A 129 -4.82 -12.52 -1.83
N GLY A 130 -6.00 -11.93 -1.98
CA GLY A 130 -6.08 -10.48 -2.14
C GLY A 130 -7.30 -10.03 -2.91
N SER A 131 -7.19 -8.82 -3.47
CA SER A 131 -8.25 -8.22 -4.25
C SER A 131 -7.72 -7.39 -5.41
N VAL A 132 -8.57 -7.23 -6.41
CA VAL A 132 -8.32 -6.45 -7.62
C VAL A 132 -9.53 -5.58 -7.94
N ALA A 133 -9.28 -4.37 -8.43
CA ALA A 133 -10.30 -3.48 -8.97
C ALA A 133 -9.91 -3.09 -10.39
N TRP A 134 -10.82 -3.34 -11.32
CA TRP A 134 -10.63 -3.05 -12.74
C TRP A 134 -10.89 -1.59 -13.03
N ARG A 135 -10.06 -1.00 -13.90
CA ARG A 135 -10.18 0.39 -14.34
C ARG A 135 -10.28 1.40 -13.18
N ALA A 136 -9.59 1.09 -12.10
CA ALA A 136 -9.69 1.80 -10.83
C ALA A 136 -8.31 2.13 -10.29
N ARG A 137 -8.23 3.22 -9.53
CA ARG A 137 -7.01 3.66 -8.86
C ARG A 137 -6.95 3.17 -7.42
N GLY A 138 -5.74 3.06 -6.90
CA GLY A 138 -5.50 2.61 -5.52
C GLY A 138 -6.19 3.48 -4.45
N ASP A 139 -6.25 4.80 -4.63
CA ASP A 139 -6.95 5.71 -3.71
C ASP A 139 -8.47 5.47 -3.68
N ALA A 140 -9.09 5.23 -4.83
CA ALA A 140 -10.50 4.86 -4.92
C ALA A 140 -10.77 3.48 -4.29
N VAL A 141 -9.86 2.52 -4.50
CA VAL A 141 -9.92 1.18 -3.87
C VAL A 141 -9.85 1.30 -2.36
N MET A 142 -8.86 2.02 -1.83
CA MET A 142 -8.68 2.23 -0.39
C MET A 142 -9.84 3.03 0.23
N GLY A 143 -10.42 3.97 -0.52
CA GLY A 143 -11.59 4.73 -0.11
C GLY A 143 -12.91 3.94 -0.17
N GLY A 144 -12.91 2.73 -0.74
CA GLY A 144 -14.12 1.91 -0.90
C GLY A 144 -15.16 2.51 -1.84
N SER A 145 -14.75 3.42 -2.73
CA SER A 145 -15.66 4.08 -3.68
C SER A 145 -15.88 3.28 -4.97
N VAL A 146 -15.08 2.23 -5.18
CA VAL A 146 -15.15 1.31 -6.32
C VAL A 146 -15.31 -0.14 -5.84
N PRO A 147 -15.98 -0.99 -6.62
CA PRO A 147 -16.07 -2.41 -6.30
C PRO A 147 -14.68 -3.07 -6.37
N VAL A 148 -14.44 -4.01 -5.45
CA VAL A 148 -13.25 -4.87 -5.44
C VAL A 148 -13.66 -6.32 -5.59
N GLU A 149 -12.96 -7.00 -6.47
CA GLU A 149 -13.12 -8.41 -6.81
C GLU A 149 -12.01 -9.26 -6.18
N PRO A 150 -12.23 -10.58 -5.99
CA PRO A 150 -11.19 -11.49 -5.53
C PRO A 150 -9.98 -11.53 -6.48
N ILE A 151 -8.78 -11.80 -5.97
CA ILE A 151 -7.53 -11.79 -6.76
C ILE A 151 -7.57 -12.78 -7.93
N GLU A 152 -8.36 -13.85 -7.83
CA GLU A 152 -8.56 -14.87 -8.85
C GLU A 152 -9.15 -14.32 -10.15
N GLU A 153 -9.86 -13.18 -10.08
CA GLU A 153 -10.41 -12.51 -11.26
C GLU A 153 -9.30 -11.94 -12.17
N LEU A 154 -8.06 -11.81 -11.67
CA LEU A 154 -6.89 -11.57 -12.54
C LEU A 154 -6.67 -12.69 -13.57
N GLY A 155 -7.39 -13.81 -13.48
CA GLY A 155 -7.44 -14.83 -14.55
C GLY A 155 -7.84 -14.28 -15.93
N ARG A 156 -8.43 -13.08 -16.00
CA ARG A 156 -8.63 -12.32 -17.26
C ARG A 156 -7.31 -11.93 -17.94
N LEU A 157 -6.24 -11.79 -17.16
CA LEU A 157 -4.86 -11.49 -17.56
C LEU A 157 -3.94 -12.61 -17.04
N PRO A 158 -3.96 -13.81 -17.65
CA PRO A 158 -3.30 -15.00 -17.08
C PRO A 158 -1.79 -14.81 -16.87
N ALA A 159 -1.11 -14.11 -17.77
CA ALA A 159 0.31 -13.81 -17.63
C ALA A 159 0.62 -12.88 -16.44
N VAL A 160 -0.31 -11.98 -16.09
CA VAL A 160 -0.18 -11.11 -14.91
C VAL A 160 -0.39 -11.91 -13.64
N LEU A 161 -1.44 -12.74 -13.59
CA LEU A 161 -1.73 -13.60 -12.44
C LEU A 161 -0.59 -14.58 -12.15
N GLU A 162 -0.13 -15.31 -13.17
CA GLU A 162 0.98 -16.27 -13.04
C GLU A 162 2.24 -15.60 -12.52
N ARG A 163 2.55 -14.41 -13.04
CA ARG A 163 3.72 -13.66 -12.61
C ARG A 163 3.59 -13.12 -11.18
N LEU A 164 2.43 -12.59 -10.83
CA LEU A 164 2.16 -12.09 -9.47
C LEU A 164 2.27 -13.22 -8.45
N ASP A 165 1.68 -14.39 -8.73
CA ASP A 165 1.77 -15.57 -7.87
C ASP A 165 3.22 -16.03 -7.67
N ALA A 166 3.96 -16.18 -8.78
CA ALA A 166 5.37 -16.58 -8.73
C ALA A 166 6.25 -15.59 -7.96
N ASP A 167 6.07 -14.28 -8.19
CA ASP A 167 6.81 -13.24 -7.46
C ASP A 167 6.46 -13.24 -5.97
N VAL A 168 5.18 -13.30 -5.60
CA VAL A 168 4.74 -13.31 -4.20
C VAL A 168 5.26 -14.53 -3.45
N ALA A 169 5.17 -15.72 -4.06
CA ALA A 169 5.71 -16.95 -3.48
C ALA A 169 7.23 -16.86 -3.29
N ARG A 170 7.97 -16.41 -4.32
CA ARG A 170 9.42 -16.21 -4.24
C ARG A 170 9.81 -15.23 -3.14
N LEU A 171 9.09 -14.10 -3.05
CA LEU A 171 9.35 -13.07 -2.05
C LEU A 171 9.07 -13.57 -0.63
N HIS A 172 8.06 -14.42 -0.45
CA HIS A 172 7.75 -15.05 0.84
C HIS A 172 8.95 -15.86 1.34
N ASP A 173 9.52 -16.69 0.46
CA ASP A 173 10.67 -17.53 0.77
C ASP A 173 11.94 -16.70 1.01
N GLU A 174 12.26 -15.77 0.11
CA GLU A 174 13.46 -14.92 0.22
C GLU A 174 13.44 -14.00 1.46
N LEU A 175 12.26 -13.54 1.87
CA LEU A 175 12.10 -12.67 3.03
C LEU A 175 11.81 -13.45 4.33
N GLY A 176 11.52 -14.75 4.23
CA GLY A 176 11.32 -15.64 5.36
C GLY A 176 10.04 -15.36 6.15
N GLY A 177 8.96 -15.00 5.46
CA GLY A 177 7.65 -14.89 6.11
C GLY A 177 6.58 -14.13 5.33
N PRO A 178 5.37 -14.04 5.93
CA PRO A 178 4.22 -13.39 5.35
C PRO A 178 4.48 -11.95 4.87
N LEU A 179 3.96 -11.63 3.70
CA LEU A 179 4.07 -10.30 3.11
C LEU A 179 2.81 -9.92 2.35
N GLU A 180 2.70 -8.62 2.10
CA GLU A 180 1.73 -8.01 1.20
C GLU A 180 2.45 -7.15 0.17
N VAL A 181 1.95 -7.20 -1.06
CA VAL A 181 2.33 -6.32 -2.16
C VAL A 181 1.12 -5.50 -2.61
N GLU A 182 1.35 -4.22 -2.90
CA GLU A 182 0.43 -3.40 -3.69
C GLU A 182 0.93 -3.36 -5.12
N PHE A 183 0.02 -3.53 -6.08
CA PHE A 183 0.35 -3.58 -7.50
C PHE A 183 -0.61 -2.76 -8.35
N GLY A 184 -0.11 -2.33 -9.50
CA GLY A 184 -0.90 -1.75 -10.58
C GLY A 184 -0.65 -2.55 -11.87
N VAL A 185 -1.67 -2.62 -12.71
CA VAL A 185 -1.61 -3.17 -14.05
C VAL A 185 -2.00 -2.05 -15.01
N GLU A 186 -1.11 -1.75 -15.95
CA GLU A 186 -1.33 -0.77 -17.01
C GLU A 186 -1.29 -1.49 -18.35
N SER A 187 -2.41 -1.56 -19.05
CA SER A 187 -2.55 -2.25 -20.35
C SER A 187 -1.90 -3.65 -20.37
N GLY A 188 -2.14 -4.45 -19.32
CA GLY A 188 -1.61 -5.80 -19.17
C GLY A 188 -0.18 -5.90 -18.63
N VAL A 189 0.47 -4.79 -18.28
CA VAL A 189 1.82 -4.74 -17.70
C VAL A 189 1.74 -4.60 -16.18
N LEU A 190 2.30 -5.58 -15.46
CA LEU A 190 2.33 -5.60 -13.99
C LEU A 190 3.46 -4.74 -13.41
N TRP A 191 3.10 -3.86 -12.48
CA TRP A 191 3.98 -2.98 -11.73
C TRP A 191 3.78 -3.15 -10.21
N TYR A 192 4.86 -3.17 -9.44
CA TYR A 192 4.82 -3.23 -7.99
C TYR A 192 5.01 -1.84 -7.38
N LEU A 193 4.09 -1.47 -6.49
CA LEU A 193 4.00 -0.15 -5.88
C LEU A 193 4.50 -0.16 -4.44
N GLN A 194 4.22 -1.22 -3.68
CA GLN A 194 4.63 -1.36 -2.29
C GLN A 194 4.88 -2.83 -1.94
N LEU A 195 5.74 -3.06 -0.96
CA LEU A 195 5.91 -4.35 -0.30
C LEU A 195 6.07 -4.10 1.20
N ARG A 196 5.30 -4.83 2.00
CA ARG A 196 5.39 -4.81 3.46
C ARG A 196 5.35 -6.23 4.02
N ARG A 197 5.99 -6.44 5.16
CA ARG A 197 5.82 -7.70 5.93
C ARG A 197 4.47 -7.66 6.64
N LEU A 198 3.84 -8.83 6.73
CA LEU A 198 2.66 -9.02 7.56
C LEU A 198 3.06 -9.69 8.86
N GLU A 199 2.42 -9.26 9.94
CA GLU A 199 2.39 -10.05 11.16
C GLU A 199 1.20 -11.01 11.03
N THR A 200 1.47 -12.32 11.05
CA THR A 200 0.40 -13.31 11.09
C THR A 200 -0.33 -13.21 12.43
N PRO A 201 -1.67 -13.11 12.44
CA PRO A 201 -2.42 -13.15 13.68
C PRO A 201 -2.18 -14.48 14.40
N PRO A 202 -2.16 -14.49 15.74
CA PRO A 202 -2.08 -15.73 16.50
C PRO A 202 -3.28 -16.63 16.16
N PRO A 203 -3.13 -17.96 16.21
CA PRO A 203 -4.23 -18.88 15.93
C PRO A 203 -5.42 -18.57 16.85
N VAL A 204 -6.62 -18.49 16.27
CA VAL A 204 -7.85 -18.33 17.03
C VAL A 204 -8.11 -19.65 17.78
N GLY A 205 -8.07 -19.62 19.11
CA GLY A 205 -8.38 -20.81 19.92
C GLY A 205 -9.87 -21.15 19.91
N ASP A 206 -10.18 -22.45 20.05
CA ASP A 206 -11.54 -23.04 20.02
C ASP A 206 -12.44 -22.67 21.22
N GLY A 207 -12.19 -21.54 21.87
CA GLY A 207 -12.89 -21.14 23.09
C GLY A 207 -14.39 -20.96 22.83
N GLY A 208 -15.22 -21.89 23.32
CA GLY A 208 -16.67 -21.87 23.13
C GLY A 208 -17.30 -20.50 23.43
N HIS A 209 -18.21 -20.09 22.55
CA HIS A 209 -18.84 -18.76 22.61
C HIS A 209 -20.24 -18.83 23.23
N PRO A 210 -20.68 -17.77 23.94
CA PRO A 210 -22.07 -17.67 24.38
C PRO A 210 -23.01 -17.67 23.18
N ALA A 211 -24.24 -18.15 23.36
CA ALA A 211 -25.23 -18.15 22.30
C ALA A 211 -25.53 -16.70 21.85
N MET A 212 -25.15 -16.36 20.63
CA MET A 212 -25.37 -15.04 20.03
C MET A 212 -26.47 -15.09 18.97
N ARG A 213 -27.20 -13.98 18.81
CA ARG A 213 -28.15 -13.79 17.72
C ARG A 213 -27.46 -13.10 16.55
N LEU A 214 -27.43 -13.75 15.39
CA LEU A 214 -26.91 -13.14 14.15
C LEU A 214 -27.86 -12.02 13.67
N LEU A 215 -27.36 -10.79 13.59
CA LEU A 215 -28.12 -9.64 13.10
C LEU A 215 -27.68 -9.19 11.69
N GLY A 216 -26.47 -9.56 11.25
CA GLY A 216 -25.93 -9.20 9.95
C GLY A 216 -24.67 -10.00 9.61
N ARG A 217 -24.21 -9.93 8.36
CA ARG A 217 -22.95 -10.53 7.88
C ARG A 217 -22.15 -9.47 7.11
N GLY A 218 -20.84 -9.51 7.29
CA GLY A 218 -19.87 -8.70 6.54
C GLY A 218 -18.74 -9.58 6.01
N ARG A 219 -17.80 -8.97 5.27
CA ARG A 219 -16.55 -9.65 4.92
C ARG A 219 -15.65 -9.72 6.16
N PRO A 220 -15.06 -10.88 6.49
CA PRO A 220 -14.13 -10.98 7.61
C PRO A 220 -12.88 -10.16 7.29
N ALA A 221 -12.63 -9.11 8.07
CA ALA A 221 -11.46 -8.23 7.92
C ALA A 221 -10.30 -8.61 8.87
N SER A 222 -10.62 -9.28 9.98
CA SER A 222 -9.66 -9.78 10.95
C SER A 222 -10.21 -11.03 11.64
N ALA A 223 -9.32 -11.88 12.12
CA ALA A 223 -9.68 -13.06 12.90
C ALA A 223 -9.93 -12.67 14.37
N GLY A 224 -10.96 -13.25 15.00
CA GLY A 224 -11.24 -13.10 16.42
C GLY A 224 -12.69 -12.76 16.75
N PHE A 225 -12.95 -12.53 18.05
CA PHE A 225 -14.26 -12.19 18.58
C PHE A 225 -14.18 -10.92 19.43
N GLY A 226 -15.05 -9.96 19.15
CA GLY A 226 -15.23 -8.76 19.97
C GLY A 226 -16.54 -8.82 20.74
N VAL A 227 -16.49 -8.54 22.04
CA VAL A 227 -17.68 -8.33 22.88
C VAL A 227 -17.49 -6.99 23.58
N GLY A 228 -18.46 -6.08 23.42
CA GLY A 228 -18.37 -4.74 23.99
C GLY A 228 -19.62 -3.91 23.70
N GLU A 229 -19.61 -2.68 24.20
CA GLU A 229 -20.60 -1.67 23.85
C GLU A 229 -20.30 -1.06 22.47
N LEU A 230 -21.34 -0.68 21.75
CA LEU A 230 -21.18 -0.04 20.45
C LEU A 230 -20.97 1.46 20.65
N HIS A 231 -19.80 1.95 20.21
CA HIS A 231 -19.52 3.37 20.10
C HIS A 231 -19.47 3.76 18.62
N THR A 232 -20.00 4.93 18.29
CA THR A 232 -20.03 5.43 16.90
C THR A 232 -18.93 6.44 16.60
N ASP A 233 -18.20 6.88 17.61
CA ASP A 233 -17.11 7.86 17.52
C ASP A 233 -15.99 7.44 18.48
N VAL A 234 -14.75 7.43 17.98
CA VAL A 234 -13.56 7.01 18.73
C VAL A 234 -13.24 7.95 19.89
N ASP A 235 -13.63 9.22 19.80
CA ASP A 235 -13.44 10.21 20.86
C ASP A 235 -14.47 10.02 21.99
N THR A 236 -15.52 9.23 21.74
CA THR A 236 -16.59 8.89 22.70
C THR A 236 -16.53 7.44 23.18
N ALA A 237 -15.51 6.70 22.73
CA ALA A 237 -15.24 5.31 23.07
C ALA A 237 -14.46 5.16 24.39
#